data_AF-A0A536QWD9-F1
#
_entry.id   AF-A0A536QWD9-F1
#
_cell.length_a   1.000
_cell.length_b   1.000
_cell.length_c   1.000
_cell.angle_alpha   90.00
_cell.angle_beta   90.00
_cell.angle_gamma   90.00
#
_symmetry.space_group_name_H-M   'P 1'
#
loop_
_entity.id
_entity.type
_entity.pdbx_description
1 polymer ?
#
loop_
_entity_poly.entity_id
_entity_poly.type
_entity_poly.pdbx_seq_one_letter_code
_entity_poly.pdbx_strand_id
1 'polypeptide(L)'
;MPREAWSDKRERQYDHVKESELERGRSEDAAERIAAATVNQTRTAKGETKEEKSPAERAGARKDMSAAGRKGSQAKETRSKR
;
A
#
# COMPACT_ATOMS: atom_id res chain seq x y z
N MET A 1 10.80 -19.02 6.71
CA MET A 1 9.37 -18.81 6.35
C MET A 1 9.21 -19.05 4.86
N PRO A 2 8.31 -19.92 4.40
CA PRO A 2 8.08 -20.10 2.98
C PRO A 2 7.44 -18.82 2.46
N ARG A 3 8.25 -17.95 1.88
CA ARG A 3 7.79 -16.79 1.12
C ARG A 3 7.03 -17.35 -0.06
N GLU A 4 5.71 -17.26 -0.05
CA GLU A 4 4.99 -17.19 -1.31
C GLU A 4 5.55 -15.96 -2.02
N ALA A 5 6.58 -16.18 -2.85
CA ALA A 5 7.50 -15.15 -3.27
C ALA A 5 6.68 -13.98 -3.81
N TRP A 6 6.67 -12.91 -3.03
CA TRP A 6 6.23 -11.64 -3.55
C TRP A 6 7.05 -11.38 -4.80
N SER A 7 6.42 -10.92 -5.88
CA SER A 7 7.22 -10.58 -7.05
C SER A 7 8.24 -9.52 -6.68
N ASP A 8 9.37 -9.44 -7.37
CA ASP A 8 10.42 -8.44 -7.12
C ASP A 8 9.88 -6.99 -7.11
N LYS A 9 8.74 -6.77 -7.76
CA LYS A 9 8.02 -5.49 -7.72
C LYS A 9 7.37 -5.22 -6.36
N ARG A 10 6.81 -6.24 -5.72
CA ARG A 10 6.14 -6.16 -4.41
C ARG A 10 7.14 -6.11 -3.27
N GLU A 11 8.28 -6.78 -3.40
CA GLU A 11 9.38 -6.67 -2.44
C GLU A 11 9.91 -5.23 -2.39
N ARG A 12 10.25 -4.63 -3.55
CA ARG A 12 10.65 -3.21 -3.60
C ARG A 12 9.59 -2.25 -3.05
N GLN A 13 8.31 -2.55 -3.26
CA GLN A 13 7.22 -1.74 -2.73
C GLN A 13 7.14 -1.84 -1.20
N TYR A 14 7.34 -3.04 -0.65
CA TYR A 14 7.39 -3.26 0.78
C TYR A 14 8.52 -2.46 1.42
N ASP A 15 9.74 -2.61 0.90
CA ASP A 15 10.92 -1.92 1.44
C ASP A 15 10.73 -0.40 1.40
N HIS A 16 10.25 0.13 0.27
CA HIS A 16 10.01 1.57 0.13
C HIS A 16 8.99 2.12 1.13
N VAL A 17 7.92 1.38 1.41
CA VAL A 17 6.92 1.80 2.40
C VAL A 17 7.46 1.66 3.82
N LYS A 18 8.20 0.58 4.11
CA LYS A 18 8.84 0.36 5.41
C LYS A 18 9.80 1.52 5.71
N GLU A 19 10.70 1.84 4.79
CA GLU A 19 11.63 2.96 4.92
C GLU A 19 10.90 4.29 5.10
N SER A 20 9.87 4.59 4.29
CA SER A 20 9.14 5.85 4.42
C SER A 20 8.41 5.99 5.77
N GLU A 21 7.89 4.91 6.35
CA GLU A 21 7.25 4.97 7.67
C GLU A 21 8.28 5.07 8.81
N LEU A 22 9.46 4.46 8.66
CA LEU A 22 10.60 4.65 9.58
C LEU A 22 11.09 6.09 9.56
N GLU A 23 11.25 6.70 8.38
CA GLU A 23 11.62 8.12 8.23
C GLU A 23 10.61 9.07 8.87
N ARG A 24 9.33 8.67 8.92
CA ARG A 24 8.26 9.43 9.61
C ARG A 24 8.27 9.22 11.13
N GLY A 25 9.22 8.45 11.67
CA GLY A 25 9.38 8.22 13.10
C GLY A 25 8.52 7.09 13.66
N ARG A 26 7.98 6.18 12.83
CA ARG A 26 7.30 4.99 13.35
C ARG A 26 8.30 3.93 13.79
N SER A 27 7.89 3.09 14.74
CA SER A 27 8.66 1.91 15.13
C SER A 27 8.75 0.91 13.98
N GLU A 28 9.81 0.10 13.98
CA GLU A 28 10.05 -0.90 12.94
C GLU A 28 8.88 -1.88 12.79
N ASP A 29 8.34 -2.39 13.91
CA ASP A 29 7.17 -3.28 13.90
C ASP A 29 5.92 -2.62 13.31
N ALA A 30 5.76 -1.30 13.49
CA ALA A 30 4.65 -0.56 12.90
C ALA A 30 4.88 -0.37 11.40
N ALA A 31 6.09 0.01 10.99
CA ALA A 31 6.46 0.21 9.60
C ALA A 31 6.30 -1.09 8.78
N GLU A 32 6.77 -2.22 9.31
CA GLU A 32 6.64 -3.56 8.73
C GLU A 32 5.16 -3.94 8.54
N ARG A 33 4.32 -3.76 9.55
CA ARG A 33 2.88 -4.03 9.44
C ARG A 33 2.20 -3.17 8.39
N ILE A 34 2.54 -1.88 8.33
CA ILE A 34 1.96 -0.95 7.34
C ILE A 34 2.40 -1.31 5.93
N ALA A 35 3.68 -1.64 5.74
CA ALA A 35 4.23 -2.06 4.46
C ALA A 35 3.56 -3.34 3.97
N ALA A 36 3.44 -4.35 4.83
CA ALA A 36 2.76 -5.61 4.51
C ALA A 36 1.28 -5.38 4.14
N ALA A 37 0.57 -4.58 4.93
CA ALA A 37 -0.85 -4.25 4.68
C ALA A 37 -1.03 -3.53 3.33
N THR A 38 -0.15 -2.59 3.00
CA THR A 38 -0.21 -1.81 1.75
C THR A 38 0.05 -2.70 0.53
N VAL A 39 1.04 -3.59 0.62
CA VAL A 39 1.34 -4.56 -0.45
C VAL A 39 0.19 -5.54 -0.62
N ASN A 40 -0.38 -6.07 0.47
CA ASN A 40 -1.54 -6.97 0.43
C ASN A 40 -2.77 -6.32 -0.18
N GLN A 41 -3.05 -5.05 0.13
CA GLN A 41 -4.13 -4.29 -0.48
C GLN A 41 -3.89 -4.12 -1.99
N THR A 42 -2.65 -3.81 -2.40
CA THR A 42 -2.28 -3.69 -3.81
C THR A 42 -2.47 -5.01 -4.55
N ARG A 43 -2.03 -6.13 -3.97
CA ARG A 43 -2.22 -7.47 -4.54
C ARG A 43 -3.70 -7.80 -4.68
N THR A 44 -4.51 -7.49 -3.67
CA THR A 44 -5.96 -7.71 -3.69
C THR A 44 -6.62 -6.90 -4.81
N ALA A 45 -6.30 -5.61 -4.93
CA ALA A 45 -6.83 -4.73 -5.96
C ALA A 45 -6.50 -5.22 -7.40
N LYS A 46 -5.32 -5.84 -7.56
CA LYS A 46 -4.85 -6.38 -8.84
C LYS A 46 -5.18 -7.86 -9.09
N GLY A 47 -5.75 -8.55 -8.10
CA GLY A 47 -6.03 -9.99 -8.21
C GLY A 47 -4.78 -10.87 -8.17
N GLU A 48 -3.70 -10.42 -7.54
CA GLU A 48 -2.43 -11.17 -7.37
C GLU A 48 -2.41 -12.01 -6.07
N THR A 49 -3.54 -12.10 -5.37
CA THR A 49 -3.70 -12.91 -4.15
C THR A 49 -4.03 -14.34 -4.51
N LYS A 50 -3.52 -15.31 -3.73
CA LYS A 50 -3.85 -16.73 -3.93
C LYS A 50 -5.34 -17.01 -3.71
N GLU A 51 -5.93 -16.34 -2.74
CA GLU A 51 -7.37 -16.39 -2.51
C GLU A 51 -8.09 -15.39 -3.41
N GLU A 52 -9.14 -15.88 -4.08
CA GLU A 52 -10.04 -15.05 -4.84
C GLU A 52 -10.89 -14.21 -3.89
N LYS A 53 -10.48 -12.97 -3.66
CA LYS A 53 -11.30 -11.98 -2.97
C LYS A 53 -12.56 -11.64 -3.74
N SER A 54 -13.66 -11.34 -3.05
CA SER A 54 -14.92 -10.99 -3.70
C SER A 54 -14.77 -9.74 -4.59
N PRO A 55 -15.60 -9.57 -5.64
CA PRO A 55 -15.59 -8.36 -6.47
C PRO A 55 -15.76 -7.07 -5.64
N ALA A 56 -16.57 -7.14 -4.59
CA ALA A 56 -16.79 -6.02 -3.66
C ALA A 56 -15.52 -5.67 -2.88
N GLU A 57 -14.80 -6.65 -2.34
CA GLU A 57 -13.52 -6.42 -1.64
C GLU A 57 -12.44 -5.86 -2.57
N ARG A 58 -12.33 -6.39 -3.80
CA ARG A 58 -11.37 -5.84 -4.79
C ARG A 58 -11.72 -4.42 -5.17
N ALA A 59 -13.01 -4.11 -5.33
CA ALA A 59 -13.48 -2.75 -5.61
C ALA A 59 -13.20 -1.81 -4.44
N GLY A 60 -13.36 -2.27 -3.19
CA GLY A 60 -12.98 -1.56 -1.98
C GLY A 60 -11.49 -1.21 -1.98
N ALA A 61 -10.63 -2.22 -2.14
CA ALA A 61 -9.18 -2.03 -2.20
C ALA A 61 -8.74 -1.05 -3.30
N ARG A 62 -9.39 -1.09 -4.48
CA ARG A 62 -9.16 -0.12 -5.56
C ARG A 62 -9.59 1.30 -5.20
N LYS A 63 -10.74 1.45 -4.53
CA LYS A 63 -11.22 2.75 -4.04
C LYS A 63 -10.28 3.34 -3.01
N ASP A 64 -9.82 2.53 -2.04
CA ASP A 64 -8.89 2.97 -1.00
C ASP A 64 -7.56 3.45 -1.59
N MET A 65 -7.00 2.68 -2.54
CA MET A 65 -5.79 3.07 -3.26
C MET A 65 -6.00 4.37 -4.07
N SER A 66 -7.16 4.52 -4.71
CA SER A 66 -7.53 5.75 -5.44
C SER A 66 -7.68 6.95 -4.49
N ALA A 67 -8.25 6.75 -3.31
CA ALA A 67 -8.39 7.78 -2.29
C ALA A 67 -7.03 8.22 -1.74
N ALA A 68 -6.10 7.28 -1.51
CA ALA A 68 -4.74 7.58 -1.10
C ALA A 68 -4.00 8.46 -2.14
N GLY A 69 -4.12 8.13 -3.43
CA GLY A 69 -3.57 8.94 -4.51
C GLY A 69 -4.19 10.34 -4.60
N ARG A 70 -5.52 10.44 -4.48
CA ARG A 70 -6.27 11.71 -4.54
C ARG A 70 -6.00 12.63 -3.35
N LYS A 71 -5.85 12.08 -2.14
CA LYS A 71 -5.52 12.85 -0.94
C LYS A 71 -4.17 13.55 -1.10
N GLY A 72 -3.21 12.88 -1.72
CA GLY A 72 -1.92 13.47 -2.08
C GLY A 72 -2.06 14.62 -3.08
N SER A 73 -2.91 14.48 -4.10
CA SER A 73 -3.14 15.51 -5.13
C SER A 73 -3.81 16.77 -4.56
N GLN A 74 -4.87 16.60 -3.77
CA GLN A 74 -5.62 17.70 -3.16
C GLN A 74 -4.75 18.51 -2.18
N ALA A 75 -3.90 17.84 -1.39
CA ALA A 75 -2.97 18.51 -0.48
C ALA A 75 -1.93 19.38 -1.22
N LYS A 76 -1.54 19.02 -2.46
CA LYS A 76 -0.62 19.82 -3.28
C LYS A 76 -1.32 21.06 -3.84
N GLU A 77 -2.56 20.90 -4.30
CA GLU A 77 -3.33 22.01 -4.89
C GLU A 77 -3.65 23.10 -3.86
N THR A 78 -4.00 22.73 -2.62
CA THR A 78 -4.25 23.69 -1.54
C THR A 78 -2.99 24.41 -1.05
N ARG A 79 -1.81 23.81 -1.22
CA ARG A 79 -0.52 24.41 -0.83
C ARG A 79 0.03 25.36 -1.89
N SER A 80 -0.35 25.19 -3.16
CA SER A 80 0.03 26.07 -4.27
C SER A 80 -0.83 27.35 -4.38
N LYS A 81 -1.93 27.43 -3.63
CA LYS A 81 -2.87 28.57 -3.59
C LYS A 81 -2.75 29.43 -2.31
N ARG A 82 -1.71 29.22 -1.51
CA ARG A 82 -1.36 30.04 -0.35
C ARG A 82 -0.05 30.79 -0.59
#